data_AF-A0A958XCJ8-F1
#
_entry.id   AF-A0A958XCJ8-F1
#
_cell.length_a   1.000
_cell.length_b   1.000
_cell.length_c   1.000
_cell.angle_alpha   90.00
_cell.angle_beta   90.00
_cell.angle_gamma   90.00
#
_symmetry.space_group_name_H-M   'P 1'
#
loop_
_entity.id
_entity.type
_entity.pdbx_description
1 polymer ?
#
loop_
_entity_poly.entity_id
_entity_poly.type
_entity_poly.pdbx_seq_one_letter_code
_entity_poly.pdbx_strand_id
1 'polypeptide(L)'
;MNMLFVKKEKFFAAALAALLLTVISACVKTEFDEPPAGGEPVTLTPNMTIKELKALHVTPEGFDEITEDIVIGGEVVMDDRSGNYYKTLVIQDATGGIEVKFNDGFLYQQMPVGRMLFIRCKDLLLTDYAGLTQLIGSTVE
;
A
#
# COMPACT_ATOMS: atom_id res chain seq x y z
N MET A 1 65.84 -33.99 -12.97
CA MET A 1 64.85 -33.91 -11.87
C MET A 1 64.03 -32.61 -11.98
N ASN A 2 63.36 -32.34 -13.11
CA ASN A 2 62.52 -31.14 -13.31
C ASN A 2 61.14 -31.45 -13.94
N MET A 3 60.97 -32.64 -14.52
CA MET A 3 59.76 -32.99 -15.29
C MET A 3 58.57 -33.37 -14.38
N LEU A 4 58.84 -33.87 -13.18
CA LEU A 4 57.80 -34.21 -12.19
C LEU A 4 57.23 -32.98 -11.46
N PHE A 5 58.01 -31.90 -11.34
CA PHE A 5 57.60 -30.66 -10.66
C PHE A 5 56.67 -29.82 -11.55
N VAL A 6 57.01 -29.63 -12.83
CA VAL A 6 56.20 -28.91 -13.82
C VAL A 6 54.85 -29.60 -14.08
N LYS A 7 54.80 -30.94 -13.98
CA LYS A 7 53.54 -31.70 -14.12
C LYS A 7 52.61 -31.40 -12.94
N LYS A 8 53.11 -31.38 -11.69
CA LYS A 8 52.32 -31.02 -10.50
C LYS A 8 51.74 -29.61 -10.59
N GLU A 9 52.50 -28.62 -11.06
CA GLU A 9 52.00 -27.23 -11.21
C GLU A 9 50.90 -27.11 -12.29
N LYS A 10 51.05 -27.81 -13.42
CA LYS A 10 50.01 -27.87 -14.46
C LYS A 10 48.75 -28.60 -14.00
N PHE A 11 48.89 -29.65 -13.18
CA PHE A 11 47.76 -30.34 -12.54
C PHE A 11 47.07 -29.46 -11.49
N PHE A 12 47.82 -28.67 -10.72
CA PHE A 12 47.26 -27.75 -9.73
C PHE A 12 46.53 -26.57 -10.39
N ALA A 13 47.11 -26.00 -11.46
CA ALA A 13 46.47 -24.96 -12.25
C ALA A 13 45.19 -25.46 -12.95
N ALA A 14 45.20 -26.70 -13.47
CA ALA A 14 44.01 -27.32 -14.06
C ALA A 14 42.92 -27.58 -13.01
N ALA A 15 43.29 -28.01 -11.79
CA ALA A 15 42.34 -28.20 -10.70
C ALA A 15 41.73 -26.87 -10.20
N LEU A 16 42.54 -25.80 -10.14
CA LEU A 16 42.08 -24.46 -9.76
C LEU A 16 41.16 -23.85 -10.83
N ALA A 17 41.48 -24.05 -12.12
CA ALA A 17 40.63 -23.61 -13.23
C ALA A 17 39.29 -24.38 -13.27
N ALA A 18 39.30 -25.68 -12.98
CA ALA A 18 38.10 -26.49 -12.87
C ALA A 18 37.21 -26.07 -11.67
N LEU A 19 37.82 -25.68 -10.54
CA LEU A 19 37.10 -25.18 -9.37
C LEU A 19 36.49 -23.78 -9.63
N LEU A 20 37.20 -22.89 -10.33
CA LEU A 20 36.69 -21.57 -10.72
C LEU A 20 35.49 -21.64 -11.67
N LEU A 21 35.39 -22.69 -12.50
CA LEU A 21 34.24 -22.90 -13.40
C LEU A 21 32.95 -23.30 -12.66
N THR A 22 33.04 -23.74 -11.40
CA THR A 22 31.86 -24.15 -10.61
C THR A 22 31.17 -23.01 -9.85
N VAL A 23 31.86 -21.88 -9.63
CA VAL A 23 31.32 -20.74 -8.86
C VAL A 23 30.47 -19.76 -9.67
N ILE A 24 30.43 -19.87 -11.00
CA ILE A 24 29.64 -19.00 -11.89
C ILE A 24 28.20 -19.49 -12.16
N SER A 25 27.81 -20.65 -11.62
CA SER A 25 26.43 -21.18 -11.74
C SER A 25 25.47 -20.67 -10.66
N ALA A 26 25.76 -19.53 -10.03
CA ALA A 26 24.85 -18.87 -9.10
C ALA A 26 23.90 -17.92 -9.86
N CYS A 27 23.08 -18.47 -10.76
CA CYS A 27 21.94 -17.74 -11.29
C CYS A 27 20.87 -17.64 -10.19
N VAL A 28 20.74 -16.46 -9.58
CA VAL A 28 19.54 -16.14 -8.80
C VAL A 28 18.37 -16.10 -9.78
N LYS A 29 17.36 -16.93 -9.54
CA LYS A 29 16.07 -16.79 -10.22
C LYS A 29 15.44 -15.50 -9.72
N THR A 30 15.37 -14.48 -10.57
CA THR A 30 14.72 -13.19 -10.26
C THR A 30 13.22 -13.19 -10.58
N GLU A 31 12.69 -14.29 -11.11
CA GLU A 31 11.26 -14.49 -11.29
C GLU A 31 10.65 -14.75 -9.91
N PHE A 32 10.29 -13.66 -9.25
CA PHE A 32 9.41 -13.69 -8.10
C PHE A 32 8.02 -14.05 -8.62
N ASP A 33 7.29 -14.91 -7.91
CA ASP A 33 5.87 -15.09 -8.20
C ASP A 33 5.21 -13.72 -8.05
N GLU A 34 4.83 -13.13 -9.18
CA GLU A 34 4.02 -11.93 -9.16
C GLU A 34 2.69 -12.31 -8.52
N PRO A 35 2.26 -11.63 -7.44
CA PRO A 35 0.93 -11.87 -6.91
C PRO A 35 -0.06 -11.71 -8.06
N PRO A 36 -1.06 -12.60 -8.18
CA PRO A 36 -1.99 -12.57 -9.30
C PRO A 36 -2.50 -11.14 -9.52
N ALA A 37 -2.30 -10.64 -10.74
CA ALA A 37 -2.78 -9.33 -11.14
C ALA A 37 -4.32 -9.37 -11.17
N GLY A 38 -4.96 -9.06 -10.04
CA GLY A 38 -6.41 -9.06 -9.96
C GLY A 38 -6.94 -9.06 -8.54
N GLY A 39 -7.40 -7.89 -8.09
CA GLY A 39 -8.58 -7.85 -7.24
C GLY A 39 -9.82 -7.98 -8.11
N GLU A 40 -10.96 -8.35 -7.52
CA GLU A 40 -12.25 -8.26 -8.21
C GLU A 40 -12.39 -6.87 -8.86
N PRO A 41 -12.88 -6.78 -10.11
CA PRO A 41 -13.05 -5.50 -10.79
C PRO A 41 -13.96 -4.63 -9.94
N VAL A 42 -13.45 -3.46 -9.53
CA VAL A 42 -14.25 -2.51 -8.75
C VAL A 42 -15.34 -1.98 -9.66
N THR A 43 -16.60 -2.23 -9.29
CA THR A 43 -17.78 -1.77 -10.01
C THR A 43 -18.23 -0.37 -9.60
N LEU A 44 -17.62 0.20 -8.56
CA LEU A 44 -17.92 1.54 -8.06
C LEU A 44 -17.25 2.61 -8.93
N THR A 45 -18.02 3.63 -9.30
CA THR A 45 -17.53 4.82 -10.01
C THR A 45 -17.61 6.03 -9.09
N PRO A 46 -16.50 6.74 -8.83
CA PRO A 46 -16.53 7.97 -8.05
C PRO A 46 -17.44 9.01 -8.71
N ASN A 47 -18.29 9.65 -7.91
CA ASN A 47 -19.21 10.69 -8.36
C ASN A 47 -18.95 12.04 -7.67
N MET A 48 -17.98 12.10 -6.76
CA MET A 48 -17.56 13.30 -6.05
C MET A 48 -16.05 13.26 -5.78
N THR A 49 -15.40 14.42 -5.80
CA THR A 49 -13.98 14.55 -5.41
C THR A 49 -13.81 14.63 -3.91
N ILE A 50 -12.63 14.32 -3.40
CA ILE A 50 -12.33 14.41 -1.95
C ILE A 50 -12.45 15.86 -1.46
N LYS A 51 -12.05 16.84 -2.27
CA LYS A 51 -12.22 18.26 -1.93
C LYS A 51 -13.69 18.65 -1.76
N GLU A 52 -14.55 18.20 -2.68
CA GLU A 52 -15.99 18.46 -2.61
C GLU A 52 -16.62 17.76 -1.41
N LEU A 53 -16.25 16.51 -1.15
CA LEU A 53 -16.73 15.78 0.03
C LEU A 53 -16.41 16.54 1.32
N LYS A 54 -15.16 17.01 1.48
CA LYS A 54 -14.73 17.77 2.67
C LYS A 54 -15.51 19.09 2.83
N ALA A 55 -16.00 19.67 1.74
CA ALA A 55 -16.79 20.90 1.79
C ALA A 55 -18.23 20.69 2.30
N LEU A 56 -18.68 19.43 2.41
CA LEU A 56 -19.96 19.10 3.04
C LEU A 56 -19.91 19.20 4.57
N HIS A 57 -18.72 19.20 5.17
CA HIS A 57 -18.54 19.43 6.60
C HIS A 57 -18.70 20.92 6.91
N VAL A 58 -19.82 21.28 7.54
CA VAL A 58 -20.20 22.67 7.87
C VAL A 58 -20.35 22.89 9.37
N THR A 59 -20.28 21.84 10.18
CA THR A 59 -20.44 21.88 11.63
C THR A 59 -19.07 21.78 12.34
N PRO A 60 -18.46 22.89 12.80
CA PRO A 60 -17.15 22.87 13.43
C PRO A 60 -17.14 22.05 14.73
N GLU A 61 -16.12 21.21 14.91
CA GLU A 61 -15.97 20.29 16.05
C GLU A 61 -17.18 19.33 16.25
N GLY A 62 -18.03 19.19 15.23
CA GLY A 62 -19.23 18.37 15.25
C GLY A 62 -19.22 17.26 14.21
N PHE A 63 -20.42 16.81 13.85
CA PHE A 63 -20.63 15.75 12.88
C PHE A 63 -21.70 16.15 11.87
N ASP A 64 -21.42 15.91 10.58
CA ASP A 64 -22.39 16.05 9.49
C ASP A 64 -22.57 14.68 8.83
N GLU A 65 -23.81 14.17 8.85
CA GLU A 65 -24.16 12.91 8.22
C GLU A 65 -24.30 13.06 6.70
N ILE A 66 -23.70 12.12 5.96
CA ILE A 66 -23.78 12.08 4.52
C ILE A 66 -25.00 11.24 4.13
N THR A 67 -26.06 11.89 3.62
CA THR A 67 -27.32 11.20 3.28
C THR A 67 -27.42 10.80 1.81
N GLU A 68 -26.61 11.43 0.96
CA GLU A 68 -26.57 11.20 -0.47
C GLU A 68 -25.77 9.94 -0.83
N ASP A 69 -26.10 9.30 -1.96
CA ASP A 69 -25.33 8.17 -2.50
C ASP A 69 -24.03 8.66 -3.16
N ILE A 70 -23.09 9.09 -2.31
CA ILE A 70 -21.78 9.58 -2.71
C ILE A 70 -20.78 8.43 -2.71
N VAL A 71 -19.94 8.41 -3.75
CA VAL A 71 -18.76 7.54 -3.83
C VAL A 71 -17.55 8.40 -4.13
N ILE A 72 -16.54 8.29 -3.28
CA ILE A 72 -15.20 8.84 -3.55
C ILE A 72 -14.23 7.73 -3.91
N GLY A 73 -13.19 8.08 -4.67
CA GLY A 73 -12.08 7.18 -4.99
C GLY A 73 -10.75 7.84 -4.69
N GLY A 74 -9.78 7.09 -4.16
CA GLY A 74 -8.46 7.62 -3.85
C GLY A 74 -7.41 6.55 -3.60
N GLU A 75 -6.15 6.91 -3.79
CA GLU A 75 -4.99 6.07 -3.49
C GLU A 75 -4.62 6.20 -2.01
N VAL A 76 -4.38 5.07 -1.33
CA VAL A 76 -3.84 5.07 0.04
C VAL A 76 -2.43 5.64 0.02
N VAL A 77 -2.20 6.74 0.75
CA VAL A 77 -0.89 7.38 0.88
C VAL A 77 -0.30 7.28 2.28
N MET A 78 -1.11 6.85 3.24
CA MET A 78 -0.69 6.65 4.62
C MET A 78 -1.55 5.59 5.30
N ASP A 79 -0.91 4.78 6.14
CA ASP A 79 -1.53 3.68 6.86
C ASP A 79 -1.14 3.67 8.34
N ASP A 80 -1.68 2.68 9.07
CA ASP A 80 -1.49 2.52 10.50
C ASP A 80 -0.23 1.74 10.88
N ARG A 81 0.65 1.38 9.92
CA ARG A 81 1.81 0.49 10.15
C ARG A 81 2.78 1.01 11.19
N SER A 82 3.00 2.32 11.24
CA SER A 82 3.90 2.96 12.21
C SER A 82 3.29 3.12 13.60
N GLY A 83 1.97 2.95 13.73
CA GLY A 83 1.21 3.28 14.93
C GLY A 83 0.89 4.77 15.11
N ASN A 84 1.49 5.68 14.33
CA ASN A 84 1.19 7.11 14.42
C ASN A 84 -0.23 7.45 13.92
N TYR A 85 -0.66 6.77 12.84
CA TYR A 85 -2.03 6.86 12.29
C TYR A 85 -2.84 5.64 12.69
N TYR A 86 -2.93 5.38 13.99
CA TYR A 86 -3.62 4.19 14.50
C TYR A 86 -5.07 4.08 14.00
N LYS A 87 -5.43 2.91 13.44
CA LYS A 87 -6.75 2.63 12.84
C LYS A 87 -7.22 3.70 11.83
N THR A 88 -6.28 4.33 11.14
CA THR A 88 -6.56 5.43 10.22
C THR A 88 -5.81 5.19 8.92
N LEU A 89 -6.49 5.41 7.79
CA LEU A 89 -5.87 5.56 6.48
C LEU A 89 -5.94 7.02 6.05
N VAL A 90 -5.00 7.46 5.23
CA VAL A 90 -5.16 8.67 4.41
C VAL A 90 -5.26 8.24 2.97
N ILE A 91 -6.36 8.61 2.31
CA ILE A 91 -6.52 8.44 0.86
C ILE A 91 -6.47 9.79 0.17
N GLN A 92 -5.97 9.81 -1.07
CA GLN A 92 -5.91 11.03 -1.88
C GLN A 92 -6.40 10.82 -3.31
N ASP A 93 -6.98 11.88 -3.88
CA ASP A 93 -7.24 12.02 -5.30
C ASP A 93 -6.47 13.25 -5.84
N ALA A 94 -6.77 13.68 -7.06
CA ALA A 94 -6.12 14.86 -7.66
C ALA A 94 -6.46 16.19 -6.95
N THR A 95 -7.46 16.21 -6.05
CA THR A 95 -8.01 17.41 -5.41
C THR A 95 -7.58 17.56 -3.95
N GLY A 96 -7.15 16.47 -3.29
CA GLY A 96 -6.65 16.50 -1.92
C GLY A 96 -6.72 15.13 -1.24
N GLY A 97 -6.47 15.12 0.06
CA GLY A 97 -6.55 13.92 0.91
C GLY A 97 -7.52 14.06 2.08
N ILE A 98 -7.98 12.91 2.56
CA ILE A 98 -8.88 12.78 3.71
C ILE A 98 -8.45 11.61 4.60
N GLU A 99 -8.57 11.80 5.92
CA GLU A 99 -8.43 10.72 6.90
C GLU A 99 -9.70 9.87 6.93
N VAL A 100 -9.54 8.55 6.86
CA VAL A 100 -10.62 7.57 7.01
C VAL A 100 -10.32 6.75 8.24
N LYS A 101 -11.21 6.81 9.25
CA LYS A 101 -11.04 6.07 10.51
C LYS A 101 -11.82 4.77 10.49
N PHE A 102 -11.18 3.73 11.00
CA PHE A 102 -11.72 2.39 11.08
C PHE A 102 -11.88 1.96 12.53
N ASN A 103 -12.77 1.00 12.78
CA ASN A 103 -12.85 0.35 14.08
C ASN A 103 -11.81 -0.78 14.24
N ASP A 104 -11.28 -1.31 13.14
CA ASP A 104 -10.21 -2.31 13.13
C ASP A 104 -8.84 -1.68 12.88
N GLY A 105 -7.78 -2.39 13.28
CA GLY A 105 -6.39 -2.02 13.01
C GLY A 105 -5.72 -3.01 12.06
N PHE A 106 -4.40 -2.85 11.89
CA PHE A 106 -3.60 -3.60 10.92
C PHE A 106 -4.05 -3.36 9.48
N LEU A 107 -4.53 -2.14 9.21
CA LEU A 107 -5.06 -1.74 7.90
C LEU A 107 -4.00 -1.87 6.81
N TYR A 108 -2.72 -1.61 7.13
CA TYR A 108 -1.59 -1.80 6.22
C TYR A 108 -1.47 -3.20 5.61
N GLN A 109 -2.04 -4.24 6.25
CA GLN A 109 -2.02 -5.61 5.71
C GLN A 109 -3.06 -5.82 4.61
N GLN A 110 -4.21 -5.15 4.72
CA GLN A 110 -5.36 -5.33 3.84
C GLN A 110 -5.46 -4.21 2.78
N MET A 111 -5.08 -3.00 3.15
CA MET A 111 -5.18 -1.77 2.37
C MET A 111 -3.83 -1.03 2.43
N PRO A 112 -2.76 -1.62 1.87
CA PRO A 112 -1.43 -1.00 1.89
C PRO A 112 -1.40 0.30 1.09
N VAL A 113 -0.41 1.15 1.41
CA VAL A 113 -0.04 2.32 0.59
C VAL A 113 0.12 1.92 -0.89
N GLY A 114 -0.40 2.75 -1.80
CA GLY A 114 -0.45 2.52 -3.24
C GLY A 114 -1.74 1.85 -3.72
N ARG A 115 -2.60 1.36 -2.81
CA ARG A 115 -3.88 0.74 -3.18
C ARG A 115 -4.92 1.79 -3.53
N MET A 116 -5.62 1.62 -4.64
CA MET A 116 -6.84 2.38 -4.94
C MET A 116 -8.02 1.85 -4.13
N LEU A 117 -8.69 2.74 -3.40
CA LEU A 117 -9.91 2.47 -2.65
C LEU A 117 -11.09 3.28 -3.20
N PHE A 118 -12.28 2.71 -3.10
CA PHE A 118 -13.54 3.35 -3.42
C PHE A 118 -14.46 3.21 -2.22
N ILE A 119 -14.97 4.33 -1.71
CA ILE A 119 -15.74 4.37 -0.46
C ILE A 119 -17.13 4.90 -0.78
N ARG A 120 -18.16 4.11 -0.45
CA ARG A 120 -19.54 4.60 -0.40
C ARG A 120 -19.69 5.39 0.89
N CYS A 121 -20.03 6.67 0.76
CA CYS A 121 -20.05 7.61 1.85
C CYS A 121 -21.42 7.77 2.51
N LYS A 122 -22.49 7.26 1.88
CA LYS A 122 -23.83 7.29 2.46
C LYS A 122 -23.84 6.64 3.85
N ASP A 123 -24.51 7.29 4.79
CA ASP A 123 -24.63 6.88 6.19
C ASP A 123 -23.26 6.85 6.91
N LEU A 124 -22.26 7.58 6.42
CA LEU A 124 -21.03 7.90 7.15
C LEU A 124 -21.09 9.34 7.69
N LEU A 125 -20.19 9.65 8.62
CA LEU A 125 -20.11 10.98 9.21
C LEU A 125 -18.83 11.69 8.77
N LEU A 126 -18.97 12.96 8.40
CA LEU A 126 -17.86 13.90 8.40
C LEU A 126 -17.72 14.51 9.78
N THR A 127 -16.49 14.62 10.25
CA THR A 127 -16.14 15.32 11.48
C THR A 127 -14.82 16.05 11.29
N ASP A 128 -14.36 16.78 12.28
CA ASP A 128 -13.04 17.37 12.26
C ASP A 128 -12.32 17.30 13.60
N TYR A 129 -10.99 17.27 13.53
CA TYR A 129 -10.12 17.44 14.67
C TYR A 129 -9.05 18.46 14.32
N ALA A 130 -9.00 19.57 15.08
CA ALA A 130 -8.07 20.68 14.82
C ALA A 130 -8.13 21.19 13.37
N GLY A 131 -9.32 21.21 12.77
CA GLY A 131 -9.54 21.66 11.39
C GLY A 131 -9.17 20.64 10.30
N LEU A 132 -8.76 19.42 10.66
CA LEU A 132 -8.64 18.31 9.71
C LEU A 132 -9.95 17.55 9.62
N THR A 133 -10.61 17.63 8.46
CA THR A 133 -11.80 16.83 8.17
C THR A 133 -11.47 15.33 8.10
N GLN A 134 -12.31 14.51 8.71
CA GLN A 134 -12.18 13.07 8.83
C GLN A 134 -13.50 12.41 8.42
N LEU A 135 -13.39 11.23 7.80
CA LEU A 135 -14.52 10.36 7.49
C LEU A 135 -14.54 9.20 8.48
N ILE A 136 -15.67 8.99 9.16
CA ILE A 136 -15.82 7.95 10.19
C ILE A 136 -17.10 7.13 9.99
N GLY A 137 -17.15 5.94 10.59
CA GLY A 137 -18.36 5.13 10.63
C GLY A 137 -19.49 5.80 11.42
N SER A 138 -20.73 5.62 10.99
CA SER A 138 -21.91 6.12 11.70
C SER A 138 -22.38 5.17 12.80
N THR A 139 -22.80 5.76 13.92
CA THR A 139 -23.81 5.23 14.84
C THR A 139 -24.73 6.37 15.22
N VAL A 140 -25.84 6.53 14.49
CA VAL A 140 -26.99 7.33 14.94
C VAL A 140 -28.12 6.34 15.21
N GLU A 141 -28.25 5.93 16.47
CA GLU A 141 -29.52 5.43 17.02
C GLU A 141 -30.16 6.54 17.85
#